data_AF-A0A2M8PIZ8-F1
#
_entry.id   AF-A0A2M8PIZ8-F1
#
_cell.length_a   1.000
_cell.length_b   1.000
_cell.length_c   1.000
_cell.angle_alpha   90.00
_cell.angle_beta   90.00
_cell.angle_gamma   90.00
#
_symmetry.space_group_name_H-M   'P 1'
#
loop_
_entity.id
_entity.type
_entity.pdbx_description
1 polymer ?
#
loop_
_entity_poly.entity_id
_entity_poly.type
_entity_poly.pdbx_seq_one_letter_code
_entity_poly.pdbx_strand_id
1 'polypeptide(L)' 'NVRALYRIGGTLDLLKQLLANGFPVIIEKGYEPEGYDWMGHYLLLVGYDDSQGIFYTFDSFLGSNRGQGRRETYDYT' A
#
# COMPACT_ATOMS: atom_id res chain seq x y z
N ASN A 1 11.15 -14.09 16.08
CA ASN A 1 9.86 -14.67 15.63
C ASN A 1 9.00 -13.56 15.07
N VAL A 2 8.78 -13.53 13.76
CA VAL A 2 7.80 -12.63 13.12
C VAL A 2 6.49 -13.41 12.97
N ARG A 3 5.37 -12.80 13.36
CA ARG A 3 4.02 -13.36 13.16
C ARG A 3 3.25 -12.41 12.25
N ALA A 4 2.56 -12.95 11.26
CA ALA A 4 1.74 -12.19 10.33
C ALA A 4 0.32 -12.79 10.25
N LEU A 5 -0.66 -11.94 9.97
CA LEU A 5 -2.04 -12.33 9.70
C LEU A 5 -2.31 -12.08 8.22
N TYR A 6 -2.74 -13.10 7.47
CA TYR A 6 -3.18 -12.91 6.08
C TYR A 6 -4.70 -13.01 5.98
N ARG A 7 -5.30 -12.17 5.14
CA ARG A 7 -6.73 -12.11 4.85
C ARG A 7 -6.93 -11.77 3.37
N ILE A 8 -8.08 -12.15 2.82
CA ILE A 8 -8.48 -11.88 1.43
C ILE A 8 -9.80 -11.09 1.48
N GLY A 9 -10.03 -10.22 0.48
CA GLY A 9 -11.26 -9.43 0.39
C GLY A 9 -11.25 -8.17 1.27
N GLY A 10 -10.10 -7.51 1.42
CA GLY A 10 -10.01 -6.23 2.10
C GLY A 10 -10.69 -5.10 1.31
N THR A 11 -11.18 -4.09 2.01
CA THR A 11 -11.75 -2.86 1.44
C THR A 11 -10.88 -1.66 1.80
N LEU A 12 -11.02 -0.54 1.06
CA LEU A 12 -10.33 0.71 1.40
C LEU A 12 -10.60 1.14 2.85
N ASP A 13 -11.84 1.02 3.31
CA ASP A 13 -12.22 1.36 4.68
C ASP A 13 -11.54 0.46 5.71
N LEU A 14 -11.42 -0.84 5.44
CA LEU A 14 -10.69 -1.75 6.32
C LEU A 14 -9.20 -1.39 6.39
N LEU A 15 -8.57 -1.09 5.24
CA LEU A 15 -7.18 -0.65 5.21
C LEU A 15 -6.99 0.62 6.05
N LYS A 16 -7.87 1.60 5.90
CA LYS A 16 -7.84 2.85 6.68
C LYS A 16 -8.03 2.61 8.17
N GLN A 17 -8.97 1.75 8.56
CA GLN A 17 -9.20 1.37 9.96
C GLN A 17 -7.94 0.73 10.57
N LEU A 18 -7.29 -0.19 9.87
CA LEU A 18 -6.05 -0.82 10.33
C LEU A 18 -4.93 0.21 10.49
N LEU A 19 -4.73 1.07 9.49
CA LEU A 19 -3.71 2.12 9.51
C LEU A 19 -3.96 3.14 10.63
N ALA A 20 -5.20 3.58 10.83
CA ALA A 20 -5.59 4.49 11.91
C ALA A 20 -5.35 3.88 13.31
N ASN A 21 -5.37 2.55 13.42
CA ASN A 21 -5.05 1.83 14.65
C ASN A 21 -3.55 1.44 14.76
N GLY A 22 -2.69 1.99 13.89
CA GLY A 22 -1.24 1.78 13.97
C GLY A 22 -0.77 0.43 13.43
N PHE A 23 -1.58 -0.25 12.61
CA PHE A 23 -1.20 -1.49 11.93
C PHE A 23 -0.83 -1.22 10.47
N PRO A 24 0.47 -1.24 10.10
CA PRO A 24 0.87 -1.23 8.70
C PRO A 24 0.34 -2.47 7.98
N VAL A 25 -0.06 -2.30 6.71
CA VAL A 25 -0.68 -3.38 5.93
C VAL A 25 0.12 -3.59 4.65
N ILE A 26 0.37 -4.85 4.29
CA ILE A 26 0.91 -5.20 2.98
C ILE A 26 -0.27 -5.64 2.11
N ILE A 27 -0.38 -5.06 0.91
CA ILE A 27 -1.39 -5.45 -0.10
C ILE A 27 -0.71 -5.96 -1.36
N GLU A 28 -1.44 -6.76 -2.13
CA GLU A 28 -1.10 -7.11 -3.50
C GLU A 28 -1.78 -6.13 -4.48
N LYS A 29 -1.07 -5.71 -5.53
CA LYS A 29 -1.61 -4.97 -6.66
C LYS A 29 -0.97 -5.44 -7.97
N GLY A 30 -1.65 -5.22 -9.08
CA GLY A 30 -1.00 -5.24 -10.39
C GLY A 30 -0.08 -4.03 -10.55
N TYR A 31 1.06 -4.23 -11.19
CA TYR A 31 2.03 -3.18 -11.49
C TYR A 31 2.64 -3.40 -12.87
N GLU A 32 2.68 -2.34 -13.67
CA GLU A 32 3.22 -2.36 -15.04
C GLU A 32 4.08 -1.10 -15.22
N PRO A 33 5.31 -1.09 -14.71
CA PRO A 33 6.21 0.04 -14.88
C PRO A 33 6.73 0.10 -16.32
N GLU A 34 7.09 1.30 -16.76
CA GLU A 34 7.70 1.51 -18.08
C GLU A 34 8.90 0.58 -18.29
N GLY A 35 8.88 -0.17 -19.40
CA GLY A 35 9.94 -1.11 -19.76
C GLY A 35 9.76 -2.53 -19.21
N TYR A 36 8.66 -2.83 -18.53
CA TYR A 36 8.32 -4.16 -18.05
C TYR A 36 6.88 -4.54 -18.44
N ASP A 37 6.64 -5.83 -18.66
CA ASP A 37 5.27 -6.36 -18.71
C ASP A 37 4.63 -6.33 -17.31
N TRP A 38 3.31 -6.54 -17.27
CA TRP A 38 2.55 -6.65 -16.03
C TRP A 38 3.16 -7.66 -15.05
N MET A 39 3.20 -7.27 -13.77
CA MET A 39 3.58 -8.14 -12.67
C MET A 39 2.66 -7.96 -11.46
N GLY A 40 2.49 -9.04 -10.69
CA GLY A 40 2.01 -8.93 -9.33
C GLY A 40 3.05 -8.22 -8.46
N HIS A 41 2.61 -7.28 -7.63
CA HIS A 41 3.47 -6.45 -6.81
C HIS A 41 2.89 -6.27 -5.41
N TYR A 42 3.75 -6.09 -4.41
CA TYR A 42 3.33 -5.86 -3.03
C TYR A 42 3.72 -4.46 -2.58
N LEU A 43 2.76 -3.75 -1.98
CA LEU A 43 2.99 -2.45 -1.36
C LEU A 43 2.77 -2.52 0.15
N LEU A 44 3.68 -1.88 0.88
CA LEU A 44 3.47 -1.60 2.30
C LEU A 44 2.75 -0.26 2.45
N LEU A 45 1.53 -0.27 2.96
CA LEU A 45 0.80 0.93 3.38
C LEU A 45 1.18 1.29 4.82
N VAL A 46 1.45 2.57 5.06
CA VAL A 46 1.83 3.10 6.38
C VAL A 46 0.99 4.28 6.85
N GLY A 47 0.09 4.80 6.00
CA GLY A 47 -0.84 5.88 6.35
C GLY A 47 -1.73 6.24 5.18
N TYR A 48 -2.67 7.15 5.41
CA TYR A 48 -3.59 7.66 4.40
C TYR A 48 -3.94 9.13 4.65
N ASP A 49 -4.45 9.80 3.62
CA ASP A 49 -5.04 11.14 3.70
C ASP A 49 -6.31 11.18 2.84
N ASP A 50 -7.47 11.20 3.52
CA ASP A 50 -8.78 11.23 2.86
C ASP A 50 -9.05 12.52 2.10
N SER A 51 -8.47 13.65 2.52
CA SER A 51 -8.65 14.92 1.82
C SER A 51 -7.97 14.93 0.45
N GLN A 52 -6.94 14.10 0.28
CA GLN A 52 -6.16 13.97 -0.95
C GLN A 52 -6.48 12.68 -1.73
N GLY A 53 -7.17 11.71 -1.13
CA GLY A 53 -7.43 10.41 -1.75
C GLY A 53 -6.17 9.58 -1.95
N ILE A 54 -5.24 9.61 -0.98
CA ILE A 54 -3.94 8.93 -1.10
C ILE A 54 -3.64 8.01 0.08
N PHE A 55 -2.91 6.93 -0.20
CA PHE A 55 -2.12 6.21 0.79
C PHE A 55 -0.66 6.64 0.74
N TYR A 56 0.00 6.61 1.89
CA TYR A 56 1.45 6.65 2.01
C TYR A 56 1.98 5.22 1.99
N THR A 57 2.92 4.94 1.09
CA THR A 57 3.43 3.59 0.84
C THR A 57 4.95 3.50 0.83
N PHE A 58 5.48 2.33 1.13
CA PHE A 58 6.84 1.95 0.76
C PHE A 58 6.80 0.87 -0.32
N ASP A 59 7.59 1.11 -1.35
CA ASP A 59 7.70 0.25 -2.53
C ASP A 59 9.14 -0.24 -2.64
N SER A 60 9.33 -1.56 -2.51
CA SER A 60 10.66 -2.19 -2.59
C SER A 60 11.25 -2.19 -4.00
N PHE A 61 10.42 -2.12 -5.04
CA PHE A 61 10.86 -2.03 -6.44
C PHE A 61 11.50 -0.66 -6.73
N LEU A 62 10.87 0.40 -6.22
CA LEU A 62 11.37 1.78 -6.39
C LEU A 62 12.45 2.18 -5.36
N GLY A 63 12.79 1.29 -4.43
CA GLY A 63 13.78 1.54 -3.37
C GLY A 63 13.30 2.48 -2.26
N SER A 64 14.21 2.86 -1.35
CA SER A 64 13.83 3.40 -0.03
C SER A 64 13.26 4.82 -0.01
N ASN A 65 13.37 5.59 -1.10
CA ASN A 65 12.98 7.01 -1.16
C ASN A 65 13.48 7.84 0.03
N ARG A 66 14.72 7.59 0.49
CA ARG A 66 15.30 8.25 1.68
C ARG A 66 14.43 8.11 2.95
N GLY A 67 13.69 7.00 3.06
CA GLY A 67 12.78 6.73 4.18
C GLY A 67 11.47 7.51 4.12
N GLN A 68 11.17 8.21 3.03
CA GLN A 68 9.90 8.91 2.84
C GLN A 68 8.90 8.00 2.12
N GLY A 69 7.68 7.90 2.65
CA GLY A 69 6.60 7.20 1.96
C GLY A 69 6.27 7.85 0.62
N ARG A 70 5.96 7.05 -0.40
CA ARG A 70 5.42 7.49 -1.68
C ARG A 70 3.91 7.64 -1.59
N ARG A 71 3.33 8.45 -2.47
CA ARG A 71 1.88 8.67 -2.52
C ARG A 71 1.28 7.76 -3.58
N GLU A 72 0.31 6.95 -3.19
CA GLU A 72 -0.49 6.12 -4.08
C GLU A 72 -1.93 6.60 -4.02
N THR A 73 -2.45 7.10 -5.13
CA THR A 73 -3.84 7.52 -5.25
C THR A 73 -4.77 6.31 -5.22
N TYR A 74 -5.90 6.43 -4.54
CA TYR A 74 -7.01 5.49 -4.64
C TYR A 74 -8.27 6.22 -5.06
N ASP A 75 -9.12 5.53 -5.83
CA ASP A 75 -10.46 5.99 -6.13
C ASP A 75 -11.49 5.11 -5.42
N TYR A 76 -12.54 5.73 -4.90
CA TYR A 76 -13.77 5.06 -4.49
C TYR A 76 -14.62 4.78 -5.73
N THR A 77 -14.19 3.86 -6.59
CA THR A 77 -15.05 3.34 -7.67
C THR A 77 -16.11 2.41 -7.11
#